data_AF-A0A9J5YY91-F1
#
_entry.id   AF-A0A9J5YY91-F1
#
_cell.length_a   1.000
_cell.length_b   1.000
_cell.length_c   1.000
_cell.angle_alpha   90.00
_cell.angle_beta   90.00
_cell.angle_gamma   90.00
#
_symmetry.space_group_name_H-M   'P 1'
#
loop_
_entity.id
_entity.type
_entity.pdbx_description
1 polymer ?
#
loop_
_entity_poly.entity_id
_entity_poly.type
_entity_poly.pdbx_seq_one_letter_code
_entity_poly.pdbx_strand_id
1 'polypeptide(L)'
;MISTIIWNIRAINTQGVMERLKNLNKIHHVSMIAVLEPFSDNNNINMFKSMLAMDHATSNINGKIWLFWNTDISCTVLEADEQQVTCEISHTEVQGNYIKTFVYAKCKEYLREPLWDKLLHFADTRDTTPWCTVGDFNVITDIDEKLGGIPYNMRKSLEFIGVIEACGLMDLGFNGPKFTWSNQRGINFRIWKRLDRAMVNDSWLQNMPHTCITYLPSVGSDHCPLLMEMVRGHEIASSISIPCCWVEQPSFEEAVSLSLLLETGPWKGNPMWIFHQKMKRLASTLSAWSKMQFGDIYGKVRDFEKRVKVAEDNLLQSNTEKHREELHSINAEYIRYMKLEDAILKQNHRCIGLKKVMVTPNTSMHSLEKGGGDYLSIKSSMIMMNGYKEMNRLQRLREEKKIDELPMECIPRIVSQEHNDRLKEIPSIDELKEVVYSMNPNSAAGPDGMNGYFFTRNLWNIINKDLMGT
;
A
#
# COMPACT_ATOMS: atom_id res chain seq x y z
N MET A 1 13.02 9.82 -1.54
CA MET A 1 12.12 8.66 -1.79
C MET A 1 13.01 7.44 -1.74
N ILE A 2 12.68 6.45 -0.93
CA ILE A 2 13.52 5.26 -0.78
C ILE A 2 12.91 4.16 -1.62
N SER A 3 13.61 3.76 -2.68
CA SER A 3 13.17 2.67 -3.55
C SER A 3 13.98 1.41 -3.26
N THR A 4 13.28 0.27 -3.16
CA THR A 4 13.86 -1.05 -2.98
C THR A 4 13.32 -1.97 -4.07
N ILE A 5 14.20 -2.65 -4.80
CA ILE A 5 13.78 -3.69 -5.75
C ILE A 5 14.00 -5.05 -5.11
N ILE A 6 13.00 -5.93 -5.19
CA ILE A 6 13.07 -7.32 -4.79
C ILE A 6 12.72 -8.16 -6.01
N TRP A 7 13.60 -9.09 -6.41
CA TRP A 7 13.35 -9.89 -7.61
C TRP A 7 13.90 -11.31 -7.48
N ASN A 8 13.02 -12.31 -7.64
CA ASN A 8 13.45 -13.67 -7.95
C ASN A 8 13.89 -13.76 -9.41
N ILE A 9 15.20 -13.91 -9.63
CA ILE A 9 15.79 -13.81 -10.97
C ILE A 9 16.09 -15.14 -11.62
N ARG A 10 15.97 -16.26 -10.88
CA ARG A 10 16.16 -17.60 -11.43
C ARG A 10 17.46 -17.77 -12.24
N ALA A 11 18.56 -17.30 -11.63
CA ALA A 11 19.94 -17.19 -12.14
C ALA A 11 20.33 -15.81 -12.68
N ILE A 12 21.33 -15.23 -12.01
CA ILE A 12 21.88 -13.91 -12.33
C ILE A 12 22.66 -13.85 -13.64
N ASN A 13 23.18 -15.00 -14.08
CA ASN A 13 23.95 -15.12 -15.32
C ASN A 13 23.07 -15.34 -16.55
N THR A 14 21.75 -15.37 -16.40
CA THR A 14 20.82 -15.44 -17.53
C THR A 14 20.93 -14.17 -18.38
N GLN A 15 20.97 -14.34 -19.71
CA GLN A 15 21.16 -13.24 -20.65
C GLN A 15 20.09 -12.16 -20.46
N GLY A 16 20.51 -10.90 -20.32
CA GLY A 16 19.62 -9.76 -20.17
C GLY A 16 19.22 -9.42 -18.73
N VAL A 17 19.39 -10.33 -17.76
CA VAL A 17 18.98 -10.09 -16.36
C VAL A 17 19.83 -8.99 -15.72
N MET A 18 21.15 -9.03 -15.92
CA MET A 18 22.05 -8.01 -15.37
C MET A 18 21.86 -6.66 -16.03
N GLU A 19 21.69 -6.62 -17.36
CA GLU A 19 21.34 -5.36 -18.06
C GLU A 19 20.02 -4.80 -17.55
N ARG A 20 19.03 -5.68 -17.30
CA ARG A 20 17.73 -5.30 -16.75
C ARG A 20 17.86 -4.73 -15.35
N LEU A 21 18.56 -5.40 -14.44
CA LEU A 21 18.79 -4.91 -13.07
C LEU A 21 19.50 -3.54 -13.08
N LYS A 22 20.55 -3.38 -13.90
CA LYS A 22 21.23 -2.08 -14.06
C LYS A 22 20.31 -1.00 -14.59
N ASN A 23 19.43 -1.33 -15.54
CA ASN A 23 18.47 -0.39 -16.09
C ASN A 23 17.41 -0.01 -15.05
N LEU A 24 16.86 -0.98 -14.33
CA LEU A 24 15.92 -0.72 -13.24
C LEU A 24 16.54 0.13 -12.13
N ASN A 25 17.80 -0.13 -11.76
CA ASN A 25 18.53 0.71 -10.81
C ASN A 25 18.62 2.16 -11.30
N LYS A 26 18.93 2.38 -12.58
CA LYS A 26 19.02 3.71 -13.19
C LYS A 26 17.67 4.43 -13.30
N ILE A 27 16.61 3.72 -13.69
CA ILE A 27 15.27 4.32 -13.89
C ILE A 27 14.65 4.72 -12.56
N HIS A 28 14.76 3.86 -11.54
CA HIS A 28 14.06 4.03 -10.26
C HIS A 28 14.94 4.56 -9.12
N HIS A 29 16.19 4.92 -9.44
CA HIS A 29 17.17 5.44 -8.47
C HIS A 29 17.22 4.60 -7.19
N VAL A 30 17.50 3.31 -7.35
CA VAL A 30 17.27 2.31 -6.30
C VAL A 30 18.30 2.43 -5.19
N SER A 31 17.85 2.57 -3.94
CA SER A 31 18.73 2.60 -2.76
C SER A 31 19.13 1.18 -2.31
N MET A 32 18.26 0.20 -2.49
CA MET A 32 18.52 -1.20 -2.11
C MET A 32 17.94 -2.21 -3.11
N ILE A 33 18.71 -3.27 -3.41
CA ILE A 33 18.28 -4.36 -4.28
C ILE A 33 18.39 -5.67 -3.50
N ALA A 34 17.31 -6.45 -3.45
CA ALA A 34 17.29 -7.84 -3.00
C ALA A 34 17.11 -8.76 -4.21
N VAL A 35 18.10 -9.61 -4.44
CA VAL A 35 18.09 -10.65 -5.46
C VAL A 35 17.79 -11.99 -4.80
N LEU A 36 16.73 -12.65 -5.25
CA LEU A 36 16.37 -14.00 -4.84
C LEU A 36 16.76 -14.99 -5.94
N GLU A 37 17.26 -16.15 -5.53
CA GLU A 37 17.65 -17.25 -6.42
C GLU A 37 18.73 -16.85 -7.48
N PRO A 38 19.86 -16.24 -7.09
CA PRO A 38 20.90 -15.79 -8.03
C PRO A 38 21.65 -16.93 -8.74
N PHE A 39 21.61 -18.17 -8.22
CA PHE A 39 22.34 -19.34 -8.74
C PHE A 39 23.80 -19.03 -9.14
N SER A 40 24.50 -18.29 -8.28
CA SER A 40 25.93 -18.02 -8.38
C SER A 40 26.57 -18.21 -7.01
N ASP A 41 27.86 -18.53 -7.00
CA ASP A 41 28.66 -18.59 -5.78
C ASP A 41 28.71 -17.21 -5.10
N ASN A 42 28.62 -17.19 -3.77
CA ASN A 42 28.74 -15.99 -2.94
C ASN A 42 30.10 -15.31 -3.11
N ASN A 43 31.14 -16.05 -3.52
CA ASN A 43 32.43 -15.48 -3.88
C ASN A 43 32.33 -14.37 -4.96
N ASN A 44 31.29 -14.42 -5.80
CA ASN A 44 31.06 -13.44 -6.85
C ASN A 44 30.23 -12.23 -6.38
N ILE A 45 29.72 -12.20 -5.16
CA ILE A 45 28.80 -11.15 -4.70
C ILE A 45 29.42 -9.75 -4.84
N ASN A 46 30.71 -9.61 -4.54
CA ASN A 46 31.43 -8.35 -4.67
C ASN A 46 31.57 -7.89 -6.13
N MET A 47 31.73 -8.83 -7.06
CA MET A 47 31.73 -8.52 -8.50
C MET A 47 30.36 -7.97 -8.93
N PHE A 48 29.27 -8.64 -8.53
CA PHE A 48 27.92 -8.19 -8.85
C PHE A 48 27.56 -6.86 -8.17
N LYS A 49 28.03 -6.66 -6.94
CA LYS A 49 27.93 -5.38 -6.22
C LYS A 49 28.52 -4.23 -7.04
N SER A 50 29.76 -4.40 -7.52
CA SER A 50 30.42 -3.42 -8.40
C SER A 50 29.68 -3.24 -9.73
N MET A 51 29.17 -4.31 -10.33
CA MET A 51 28.40 -4.22 -11.57
C MET A 51 27.08 -3.46 -11.42
N LEU A 52 26.41 -3.60 -10.28
CA LEU A 52 25.16 -2.89 -9.97
C LEU A 52 25.40 -1.45 -9.48
N ALA A 53 26.65 -1.05 -9.29
CA ALA A 53 27.05 0.23 -8.73
C ALA A 53 26.44 0.48 -7.34
N MET A 54 26.53 -0.54 -6.47
CA MET A 54 26.11 -0.49 -5.07
C MET A 54 27.33 -0.49 -4.13
N ASP A 55 27.20 0.10 -2.95
CA ASP A 55 28.34 0.26 -2.03
C ASP A 55 28.58 -0.98 -1.18
N HIS A 56 27.49 -1.59 -0.71
CA HIS A 56 27.50 -2.70 0.24
C HIS A 56 26.73 -3.92 -0.30
N ALA A 57 27.09 -5.09 0.22
CA ALA A 57 26.42 -6.34 -0.13
C ALA A 57 26.46 -7.34 1.04
N THR A 58 25.44 -8.19 1.14
CA THR A 58 25.43 -9.36 2.01
C THR A 58 24.61 -10.49 1.39
N SER A 59 24.79 -11.71 1.89
CA SER A 59 24.01 -12.88 1.48
C SER A 59 23.48 -13.63 2.70
N ASN A 60 22.39 -14.38 2.51
CA ASN A 60 21.99 -15.37 3.48
C ASN A 60 22.93 -16.59 3.52
N ILE A 61 22.70 -17.49 4.47
CA ILE A 61 23.61 -18.61 4.77
C ILE A 61 23.82 -19.59 3.62
N ASN A 62 22.86 -19.69 2.69
CA ASN A 62 22.94 -20.59 1.53
C ASN A 62 23.12 -19.86 0.19
N GLY A 63 23.34 -18.54 0.22
CA GLY A 63 23.58 -17.74 -0.99
C GLY A 63 22.37 -17.57 -1.92
N LYS A 64 21.16 -17.88 -1.47
CA LYS A 64 19.93 -17.74 -2.27
C LYS A 64 19.26 -16.38 -2.16
N ILE A 65 19.64 -15.58 -1.18
CA ILE A 65 19.16 -14.20 -1.00
C ILE A 65 20.39 -13.31 -0.92
N TRP A 66 20.56 -12.42 -1.89
CA TRP A 66 21.60 -11.41 -1.90
C TRP A 66 20.99 -10.03 -1.74
N LEU A 67 21.53 -9.24 -0.83
CA LEU A 67 21.11 -7.85 -0.62
C LEU A 67 22.27 -6.93 -1.02
N PHE A 68 21.95 -5.85 -1.71
CA PHE A 68 22.86 -4.80 -2.13
C PHE A 68 22.27 -3.44 -1.75
N TRP A 69 23.05 -2.51 -1.23
CA TRP A 69 22.56 -1.18 -0.86
C TRP A 69 23.65 -0.11 -0.95
N ASN A 70 23.20 1.13 -1.05
CA ASN A 70 24.06 2.31 -1.07
C ASN A 70 24.32 2.85 0.35
N THR A 71 25.30 3.75 0.46
CA THR A 71 25.76 4.33 1.74
C THR A 71 24.70 5.20 2.44
N ASP A 72 23.62 5.57 1.73
CA ASP A 72 22.44 6.27 2.29
C ASP A 72 21.61 5.39 3.24
N ILE A 73 21.79 4.07 3.15
CA ILE A 73 21.16 3.04 4.01
C ILE A 73 22.20 2.47 4.97
N SER A 74 21.91 2.56 6.28
CA SER A 74 22.52 1.69 7.27
C SER A 74 21.71 0.40 7.36
N CYS A 75 22.34 -0.75 7.14
CA CYS A 75 21.69 -2.05 7.14
C CYS A 75 22.48 -3.00 8.04
N THR A 76 21.86 -3.42 9.14
CA THR A 76 22.43 -4.37 10.10
C THR A 76 21.64 -5.67 10.04
N VAL A 77 22.30 -6.78 9.70
CA VAL A 77 21.66 -8.10 9.68
C VAL A 77 21.41 -8.55 11.11
N LEU A 78 20.14 -8.74 11.47
CA LEU A 78 19.70 -9.23 12.77
C LEU A 78 19.67 -10.76 12.78
N GLU A 79 19.19 -11.35 11.69
CA GLU A 79 19.12 -12.79 11.53
C GLU A 79 19.22 -13.16 10.04
N ALA A 80 19.94 -14.23 9.73
CA ALA A 80 20.03 -14.78 8.38
C ALA A 80 19.83 -16.30 8.44
N ASP A 81 18.90 -16.80 7.63
CA ASP A 81 18.55 -18.23 7.55
C ASP A 81 18.44 -18.66 6.08
N GLU A 82 18.15 -19.94 5.83
CA GLU A 82 18.03 -20.52 4.51
C GLU A 82 16.94 -19.87 3.65
N GLN A 83 15.88 -19.37 4.30
CA GLN A 83 14.68 -18.83 3.65
C GLN A 83 14.43 -17.35 3.91
N GLN A 84 15.26 -16.69 4.73
CA GLN A 84 15.07 -15.27 5.04
C GLN A 84 16.38 -14.55 5.40
N VAL A 85 16.41 -13.24 5.20
CA VAL A 85 17.37 -12.33 5.84
C VAL A 85 16.60 -11.17 6.47
N THR A 86 16.73 -11.00 7.78
CA THR A 86 16.09 -9.93 8.54
C THR A 86 17.12 -8.90 8.89
N CYS A 87 16.86 -7.66 8.47
CA CYS A 87 17.74 -6.54 8.66
C CYS A 87 17.02 -5.43 9.44
N GLU A 88 17.73 -4.83 10.39
CA GLU A 88 17.40 -3.51 10.89
C GLU A 88 17.99 -2.49 9.92
N ILE A 89 17.14 -1.60 9.43
CA ILE A 89 17.49 -0.61 8.42
C ILE A 89 17.19 0.77 8.97
N SER A 90 18.15 1.67 8.82
CA SER A 90 17.94 3.10 8.97
C SER A 90 18.34 3.80 7.68
N HIS A 91 17.63 4.86 7.35
CA HIS A 91 17.90 5.67 6.18
C HIS A 91 18.03 7.12 6.59
N THR A 92 18.98 7.84 6.03
CA THR A 92 19.24 9.25 6.37
C THR A 92 18.00 10.16 6.26
N GLU A 93 17.11 9.87 5.31
CA GLU A 93 15.84 10.59 5.09
C GLU A 93 14.64 10.12 5.95
N VAL A 94 14.73 9.00 6.69
CA VAL A 94 13.61 8.48 7.51
C VAL A 94 13.99 8.55 8.98
N GLN A 95 13.14 9.18 9.80
CA GLN A 95 13.33 9.19 11.24
C GLN A 95 12.98 7.81 11.82
N GLY A 96 13.96 7.22 12.51
CA GLY A 96 13.80 5.94 13.18
C GLY A 96 14.31 4.75 12.36
N ASN A 97 14.52 3.65 13.08
CA ASN A 97 14.88 2.38 12.48
C ASN A 97 13.60 1.60 12.14
N TYR A 98 13.66 0.82 11.07
CA TYR A 98 12.61 -0.12 10.71
C TYR A 98 13.24 -1.45 10.33
N ILE A 99 12.44 -2.50 10.33
CA ILE A 99 12.92 -3.85 10.06
C ILE A 99 12.36 -4.32 8.73
N LYS A 100 13.23 -4.86 7.88
CA LYS A 100 12.82 -5.60 6.68
C LYS A 100 13.30 -7.04 6.74
N THR A 101 12.39 -7.97 6.52
CA THR A 101 12.68 -9.39 6.34
C THR A 101 12.51 -9.75 4.87
N PHE A 102 13.61 -10.04 4.20
CA PHE A 102 13.63 -10.51 2.81
C PHE A 102 13.39 -12.01 2.79
N VAL A 103 12.35 -12.46 2.10
CA VAL A 103 11.89 -13.85 2.12
C VAL A 103 12.11 -14.52 0.78
N TYR A 104 12.64 -15.75 0.83
CA TYR A 104 12.60 -16.71 -0.25
C TYR A 104 12.18 -18.07 0.33
N ALA A 105 10.87 -18.31 0.38
CA ALA A 105 10.31 -19.50 1.00
C ALA A 105 10.47 -20.72 0.10
N LYS A 106 10.65 -21.91 0.69
CA LYS A 106 10.76 -23.17 -0.07
C LYS A 106 9.47 -23.48 -0.83
N CYS A 107 9.58 -24.16 -1.98
CA CYS A 107 8.43 -24.46 -2.84
C CYS A 107 7.48 -25.53 -2.26
N LYS A 108 7.95 -26.38 -1.34
CA LYS A 108 7.14 -27.44 -0.72
C LYS A 108 6.58 -26.94 0.61
N GLU A 109 5.31 -27.22 0.86
CA GLU A 109 4.53 -26.80 2.03
C GLU A 109 5.24 -27.14 3.36
N TYR A 110 5.50 -28.42 3.62
CA TYR A 110 6.17 -28.90 4.84
C TYR A 110 7.61 -28.38 5.04
N LEU A 111 8.22 -27.77 4.02
CA LEU A 111 9.54 -27.18 4.14
C LEU A 111 9.50 -25.70 4.56
N ARG A 112 8.31 -25.09 4.67
CA ARG A 112 8.15 -23.68 5.07
C ARG A 112 7.98 -23.48 6.56
N GLU A 113 7.58 -24.51 7.30
CA GLU A 113 7.38 -24.48 8.75
C GLU A 113 8.51 -23.76 9.51
N PRO A 114 9.82 -24.00 9.23
CA PRO A 114 10.89 -23.28 9.94
C PRO A 114 10.92 -21.77 9.68
N LEU A 115 10.48 -21.32 8.50
CA LEU A 115 10.34 -19.89 8.20
C LEU A 115 9.18 -19.29 8.99
N TRP A 116 8.06 -20.00 9.07
CA TRP A 116 6.87 -19.54 9.79
C TRP A 116 7.14 -19.37 11.29
N ASP A 117 7.79 -20.34 11.92
CA ASP A 117 8.17 -20.27 13.34
C ASP A 117 9.05 -19.04 13.62
N LYS A 118 9.98 -18.72 12.73
CA LYS A 118 10.84 -17.54 12.85
C LYS A 118 10.05 -16.24 12.75
N LEU A 119 9.10 -16.14 11.82
CA LEU A 119 8.25 -14.95 11.69
C LEU A 119 7.37 -14.76 12.93
N LEU A 120 6.79 -15.84 13.46
CA LEU A 120 6.01 -15.81 14.70
C LEU A 120 6.85 -15.35 15.89
N HIS A 121 8.01 -15.97 16.09
CA HIS A 121 8.93 -15.58 17.16
C HIS A 121 9.39 -14.11 17.05
N PHE A 122 9.59 -13.65 15.82
CA PHE A 122 9.95 -12.26 15.56
C PHE A 122 8.82 -11.28 15.91
N ALA A 123 7.58 -11.62 15.55
CA ALA A 123 6.41 -10.81 15.89
C ALA A 123 6.24 -10.68 17.40
N ASP A 124 6.32 -11.80 18.13
CA ASP A 124 6.16 -11.84 19.60
C ASP A 124 7.20 -10.99 20.34
N THR A 125 8.41 -10.89 19.79
CA THR A 125 9.51 -10.17 20.46
C THR A 125 9.58 -8.68 20.13
N ARG A 126 8.88 -8.20 19.08
CA ARG A 126 9.08 -6.85 18.52
C ARG A 126 7.79 -6.16 18.07
N ASP A 127 6.71 -6.35 18.82
CA ASP A 127 5.36 -5.84 18.53
C ASP A 127 5.29 -4.33 18.16
N THR A 128 6.14 -3.49 18.78
CA THR A 128 6.10 -2.04 18.56
C THR A 128 6.96 -1.53 17.40
N THR A 129 7.79 -2.37 16.79
CA THR A 129 8.76 -1.91 15.76
C THR A 129 8.15 -1.94 14.36
N PRO A 130 8.33 -0.91 13.53
CA PRO A 130 7.92 -0.94 12.13
C PRO A 130 8.56 -2.12 11.39
N TRP A 131 7.75 -3.07 10.95
CA TRP A 131 8.24 -4.31 10.34
C TRP A 131 7.56 -4.60 9.01
N CYS A 132 8.38 -4.93 8.00
CA CYS A 132 7.95 -5.35 6.68
C CYS A 132 8.60 -6.70 6.32
N THR A 133 7.80 -7.64 5.86
CA THR A 133 8.25 -8.89 5.24
C THR A 133 8.01 -8.79 3.73
N VAL A 134 9.02 -9.07 2.90
CA VAL A 134 8.92 -8.88 1.45
C VAL A 134 9.71 -9.92 0.68
N GLY A 135 9.14 -10.44 -0.41
CA GLY A 135 9.81 -11.38 -1.31
C GLY A 135 8.90 -12.48 -1.81
N ASP A 136 9.49 -13.61 -2.19
CA ASP A 136 8.81 -14.77 -2.76
C ASP A 136 8.41 -15.75 -1.64
N PHE A 137 7.12 -15.81 -1.33
CA PHE A 137 6.58 -16.72 -0.31
C PHE A 137 6.23 -18.10 -0.89
N ASN A 138 6.28 -18.28 -2.21
CA ASN A 138 5.92 -19.51 -2.91
C ASN A 138 4.49 -20.04 -2.59
N VAL A 139 3.62 -19.21 -2.01
CA VAL A 139 2.26 -19.55 -1.60
C VAL A 139 1.30 -18.41 -1.94
N ILE A 140 0.06 -18.76 -2.25
CA ILE A 140 -1.03 -17.81 -2.53
C ILE A 140 -1.94 -17.72 -1.31
N THR A 141 -2.58 -16.59 -1.05
CA THR A 141 -3.54 -16.41 0.07
C THR A 141 -4.98 -16.46 -0.40
N ASP A 142 -5.21 -16.42 -1.72
CA ASP A 142 -6.54 -16.41 -2.33
C ASP A 142 -6.59 -17.34 -3.55
N ILE A 143 -7.76 -17.90 -3.84
CA ILE A 143 -7.96 -18.71 -5.06
C ILE A 143 -7.78 -17.83 -6.31
N ASP A 144 -8.17 -16.56 -6.21
CA ASP A 144 -8.07 -15.59 -7.29
C ASP A 144 -6.63 -15.18 -7.63
N GLU A 145 -5.67 -15.51 -6.76
CA GLU A 145 -4.24 -15.30 -6.99
C GLU A 145 -3.61 -16.37 -7.89
N LYS A 146 -4.40 -17.28 -8.47
CA LYS A 146 -3.96 -18.26 -9.46
C LYS A 146 -4.86 -18.29 -10.69
N LEU A 147 -4.24 -18.41 -11.86
CA LEU A 147 -4.93 -18.61 -13.13
C LEU A 147 -4.35 -19.79 -13.91
N GLY A 148 -5.22 -20.62 -14.49
CA GLY A 148 -4.85 -21.78 -15.32
C GLY A 148 -4.44 -23.02 -14.53
N GLY A 149 -4.47 -24.19 -15.18
CA GLY A 149 -4.19 -25.49 -14.55
C GLY A 149 -5.26 -25.94 -13.54
N ILE A 150 -4.96 -27.01 -12.78
CA ILE A 150 -5.88 -27.62 -11.80
C ILE A 150 -6.24 -26.61 -10.69
N PRO A 151 -7.50 -26.54 -10.23
CA PRO A 151 -7.90 -25.69 -9.10
C PRO A 151 -6.97 -25.83 -7.89
N TYR A 152 -6.66 -24.70 -7.24
CA TYR A 152 -5.76 -24.71 -6.09
C TYR A 152 -6.50 -25.17 -4.84
N ASN A 153 -5.88 -26.07 -4.08
CA ASN A 153 -6.40 -26.48 -2.79
C ASN A 153 -5.93 -25.48 -1.72
N MET A 154 -6.85 -24.64 -1.23
CA MET A 154 -6.57 -23.63 -0.21
C MET A 154 -6.05 -24.17 1.12
N ARG A 155 -6.20 -25.47 1.41
CA ARG A 155 -5.59 -26.10 2.59
C ARG A 155 -4.09 -25.82 2.69
N LYS A 156 -3.41 -25.78 1.54
CA LYS A 156 -1.96 -25.53 1.43
C LYS A 156 -1.54 -24.10 1.80
N SER A 157 -2.51 -23.22 1.99
CA SER A 157 -2.30 -21.81 2.36
C SER A 157 -2.78 -21.50 3.77
N LEU A 158 -3.54 -22.39 4.42
CA LEU A 158 -4.16 -22.10 5.72
C LEU A 158 -3.11 -21.81 6.80
N GLU A 159 -2.03 -22.59 6.81
CA GLU A 159 -0.90 -22.38 7.73
C GLU A 159 -0.29 -20.98 7.53
N PHE A 160 0.01 -20.61 6.28
CA PHE A 160 0.55 -19.29 5.97
C PHE A 160 -0.41 -18.15 6.34
N ILE A 161 -1.71 -18.30 6.07
CA ILE A 161 -2.73 -17.31 6.43
C ILE A 161 -2.78 -17.14 7.96
N GLY A 162 -2.74 -18.25 8.72
CA GLY A 162 -2.69 -18.19 10.17
C GLY A 162 -1.43 -17.51 10.71
N VAL A 163 -0.28 -17.72 10.07
CA VAL A 163 0.98 -17.05 10.42
C VAL A 163 0.90 -15.54 10.16
N ILE A 164 0.37 -15.12 9.01
CA ILE A 164 0.16 -13.71 8.70
C ILE A 164 -0.71 -13.04 9.76
N GLU A 165 -1.83 -13.69 10.13
CA GLU A 165 -2.77 -13.18 11.13
C GLU A 165 -2.12 -13.10 12.52
N ALA A 166 -1.43 -14.15 12.96
CA ALA A 166 -0.75 -14.19 14.25
C ALA A 166 0.39 -13.17 14.35
N CYS A 167 1.09 -12.89 13.24
CA CYS A 167 2.11 -11.85 13.19
C CYS A 167 1.56 -10.42 13.09
N GLY A 168 0.24 -10.23 12.97
CA GLY A 168 -0.36 -8.91 12.73
C GLY A 168 0.08 -8.28 11.41
N LEU A 169 0.40 -9.10 10.40
CA LEU A 169 0.87 -8.64 9.11
C LEU A 169 -0.29 -8.40 8.14
N MET A 170 -0.21 -7.30 7.39
CA MET A 170 -1.18 -6.90 6.37
C MET A 170 -0.50 -6.81 5.01
N ASP A 171 -1.07 -7.45 3.98
CA ASP A 171 -0.63 -7.30 2.59
C ASP A 171 -0.86 -5.85 2.13
N LEU A 172 0.20 -5.16 1.72
CA LEU A 172 0.14 -3.74 1.28
C LEU A 172 -0.65 -3.53 -0.02
N GLY A 173 -1.02 -4.60 -0.71
CA GLY A 173 -1.54 -4.52 -2.07
C GLY A 173 -0.43 -4.19 -3.07
N PHE A 174 -0.83 -3.84 -4.29
CA PHE A 174 0.11 -3.59 -5.38
C PHE A 174 -0.50 -2.85 -6.57
N ASN A 175 0.36 -2.23 -7.36
CA ASN A 175 0.09 -1.72 -8.69
C ASN A 175 0.70 -2.63 -9.77
N GLY A 176 0.11 -2.66 -10.95
CA GLY A 176 0.63 -3.42 -12.09
C GLY A 176 -0.04 -4.79 -12.29
N PRO A 177 0.65 -5.78 -12.88
CA PRO A 177 0.09 -7.09 -13.21
C PRO A 177 -0.42 -7.86 -11.99
N LYS A 178 -1.58 -8.53 -12.12
CA LYS A 178 -2.19 -9.33 -11.03
C LYS A 178 -1.32 -10.50 -10.56
N PHE A 179 -0.52 -11.08 -11.47
CA PHE A 179 0.30 -12.26 -11.20
C PHE A 179 1.77 -11.90 -11.28
N THR A 180 2.57 -12.47 -10.38
CA THR A 180 4.00 -12.21 -10.30
C THR A 180 4.83 -13.34 -10.88
N TRP A 181 4.24 -14.54 -11.05
CA TRP A 181 4.93 -15.72 -11.57
C TRP A 181 4.14 -16.40 -12.69
N SER A 182 4.86 -16.96 -13.68
CA SER A 182 4.32 -17.85 -14.71
C SER A 182 5.18 -19.08 -14.93
N ASN A 183 4.57 -20.24 -15.14
CA ASN A 183 5.34 -21.43 -15.55
C ASN A 183 5.89 -21.37 -17.00
N GLN A 184 5.61 -20.28 -17.72
CA GLN A 184 6.02 -20.00 -19.12
C GLN A 184 5.65 -21.07 -20.17
N ARG A 185 4.79 -22.04 -19.83
CA ARG A 185 4.38 -23.10 -20.77
C ARG A 185 3.44 -22.57 -21.85
N GLY A 186 3.18 -23.38 -22.87
CA GLY A 186 2.22 -23.07 -23.95
C GLY A 186 0.79 -22.81 -23.42
N ILE A 187 -0.07 -22.22 -24.25
CA ILE A 187 -1.36 -21.65 -23.85
C ILE A 187 -2.25 -22.62 -23.05
N ASN A 188 -2.27 -23.89 -23.41
CA ASN A 188 -3.09 -24.92 -22.77
C ASN A 188 -2.58 -25.38 -21.38
N PHE A 189 -1.30 -25.13 -21.08
CA PHE A 189 -0.64 -25.55 -19.83
C PHE A 189 -0.12 -24.38 -19.01
N ARG A 190 -0.44 -23.15 -19.42
CA ARG A 190 0.06 -21.95 -18.78
C ARG A 190 -0.61 -21.75 -17.43
N ILE A 191 0.21 -21.53 -16.41
CA ILE A 191 -0.22 -21.27 -15.04
C ILE A 191 0.40 -19.96 -14.59
N TRP A 192 -0.40 -19.10 -13.98
CA TRP A 192 0.01 -17.85 -13.36
C TRP A 192 -0.30 -17.87 -11.87
N LYS A 193 0.57 -17.26 -11.07
CA LYS A 193 0.36 -17.09 -9.62
C LYS A 193 0.88 -15.74 -9.11
N ARG A 194 0.32 -15.23 -8.02
CA ARG A 194 0.91 -14.16 -7.21
C ARG A 194 1.68 -14.77 -6.04
N LEU A 195 3.00 -14.88 -6.16
CA LEU A 195 3.87 -15.49 -5.16
C LEU A 195 4.69 -14.45 -4.39
N ASP A 196 4.98 -13.33 -5.04
CA ASP A 196 5.80 -12.25 -4.52
C ASP A 196 4.91 -11.18 -3.88
N ARG A 197 5.14 -10.84 -2.60
CA ARG A 197 4.33 -9.84 -1.89
C ARG A 197 5.14 -9.11 -0.82
N ALA A 198 4.64 -7.95 -0.39
CA ALA A 198 5.13 -7.23 0.78
C ALA A 198 3.99 -7.15 1.80
N MET A 199 4.29 -7.50 3.05
CA MET A 199 3.33 -7.49 4.16
C MET A 199 3.93 -6.76 5.33
N VAL A 200 3.14 -5.95 6.02
CA VAL A 200 3.62 -5.03 7.05
C VAL A 200 2.76 -5.05 8.29
N ASN A 201 3.32 -4.72 9.44
CA ASN A 201 2.54 -4.58 10.67
C ASN A 201 1.96 -3.16 10.84
N ASP A 202 1.12 -2.97 11.85
CA ASP A 202 0.48 -1.69 12.13
C ASP A 202 1.49 -0.57 12.41
N SER A 203 2.59 -0.87 13.09
CA SER A 203 3.66 0.10 13.37
C SER A 203 4.29 0.62 12.06
N TRP A 204 4.46 -0.23 11.04
CA TRP A 204 4.90 0.20 9.72
C TRP A 204 3.89 1.14 9.06
N LEU A 205 2.59 0.82 9.10
CA LEU A 205 1.55 1.67 8.50
C LEU A 205 1.50 3.06 9.14
N GLN A 206 1.79 3.16 10.44
CA GLN A 206 1.84 4.44 11.16
C GLN A 206 3.08 5.27 10.77
N ASN A 207 4.24 4.63 10.59
CA ASN A 207 5.50 5.33 10.34
C ASN A 207 5.79 5.56 8.85
N MET A 208 5.35 4.66 7.98
CA MET A 208 5.54 4.71 6.52
C MET A 208 4.21 4.48 5.76
N PRO A 209 3.17 5.31 5.98
CA PRO A 209 1.84 5.11 5.39
C PRO A 209 1.83 5.18 3.86
N HIS A 210 2.82 5.83 3.24
CA HIS A 210 2.92 5.98 1.78
C HIS A 210 3.88 4.97 1.14
N THR A 211 3.90 3.76 1.67
CA THR A 211 4.63 2.65 1.08
C THR A 211 3.83 2.07 -0.08
N CYS A 212 4.37 2.12 -1.30
CA CYS A 212 3.74 1.60 -2.49
C CYS A 212 4.51 0.39 -3.04
N ILE A 213 3.77 -0.60 -3.54
CA ILE A 213 4.32 -1.78 -4.22
C ILE A 213 3.90 -1.75 -5.68
N THR A 214 4.84 -1.91 -6.59
CA THR A 214 4.58 -1.99 -8.03
C THR A 214 5.26 -3.22 -8.61
N TYR A 215 4.49 -4.09 -9.25
CA TYR A 215 5.05 -5.20 -10.03
C TYR A 215 5.46 -4.72 -11.41
N LEU A 216 6.75 -4.87 -11.71
CA LEU A 216 7.35 -4.48 -12.99
C LEU A 216 7.29 -5.64 -14.00
N PRO A 217 7.41 -5.39 -15.31
CA PRO A 217 7.41 -6.45 -16.32
C PRO A 217 8.50 -7.51 -16.08
N SER A 218 8.12 -8.79 -16.16
CA SER A 218 8.95 -9.98 -15.89
C SER A 218 10.02 -10.30 -16.94
N VAL A 219 10.62 -9.30 -17.57
CA VAL A 219 11.65 -9.52 -18.60
C VAL A 219 12.90 -10.12 -17.94
N GLY A 220 13.27 -11.34 -18.32
CA GLY A 220 14.48 -12.03 -17.86
C GLY A 220 14.27 -13.10 -16.78
N SER A 221 13.06 -13.24 -16.22
CA SER A 221 12.73 -14.27 -15.22
C SER A 221 11.31 -14.78 -15.41
N ASP A 222 10.96 -15.92 -14.82
CA ASP A 222 9.57 -16.33 -14.64
C ASP A 222 8.84 -15.54 -13.56
N HIS A 223 9.56 -14.70 -12.80
CA HIS A 223 8.99 -13.73 -11.86
C HIS A 223 9.08 -12.28 -12.34
N CYS A 224 8.09 -11.47 -11.93
CA CYS A 224 8.10 -10.01 -12.02
C CYS A 224 9.00 -9.40 -10.94
N PRO A 225 9.83 -8.39 -11.24
CA PRO A 225 10.46 -7.58 -10.21
C PRO A 225 9.41 -6.82 -9.38
N LEU A 226 9.55 -6.83 -8.06
CA LEU A 226 8.74 -6.08 -7.12
C LEU A 226 9.50 -4.80 -6.74
N LEU A 227 8.94 -3.64 -7.10
CA LEU A 227 9.46 -2.33 -6.69
C LEU A 227 8.67 -1.84 -5.48
N MET A 228 9.36 -1.59 -4.38
CA MET A 228 8.83 -0.99 -3.16
C MET A 228 9.33 0.44 -3.05
N GLU A 229 8.41 1.41 -3.02
CA GLU A 229 8.73 2.83 -2.90
C GLU A 229 8.17 3.36 -1.60
N MET A 230 9.05 3.88 -0.74
CA MET A 230 8.68 4.56 0.48
C MET A 230 8.80 6.06 0.21
N VAL A 231 7.65 6.72 0.11
CA VAL A 231 7.61 8.14 -0.21
C VAL A 231 7.74 8.97 1.07
N ARG A 232 8.45 10.10 0.95
CA ARG A 232 8.59 11.09 2.03
C ARG A 232 7.20 11.45 2.56
N GLY A 233 7.10 11.83 3.84
CA GLY A 233 5.88 12.39 4.45
C GLY A 233 5.36 13.70 3.83
N HIS A 234 5.68 14.00 2.57
CA HIS A 234 5.20 15.14 1.80
C HIS A 234 4.93 14.85 0.31
N GLU A 235 5.06 13.61 -0.17
CA GLU A 235 4.62 13.24 -1.53
C GLU A 235 3.74 11.99 -1.43
N ILE A 236 2.45 12.11 -1.73
CA ILE A 236 1.48 11.03 -1.54
C ILE A 236 1.31 10.32 -2.88
N ALA A 237 1.87 9.11 -2.99
CA ALA A 237 1.47 8.15 -4.00
C ALA A 237 0.27 7.33 -3.49
N SER A 238 -0.62 7.03 -4.43
CA SER A 238 -2.03 6.67 -4.23
C SER A 238 -2.26 5.31 -3.57
N SER A 239 -2.88 5.30 -2.39
CA SER A 239 -3.80 4.22 -2.03
C SER A 239 -5.05 4.32 -2.92
N ILE A 240 -5.77 3.21 -3.11
CA ILE A 240 -7.10 3.23 -3.74
C ILE A 240 -8.03 3.93 -2.76
N SER A 241 -8.05 5.26 -2.80
CA SER A 241 -9.07 6.07 -2.16
C SER A 241 -10.31 6.01 -3.03
N ILE A 242 -11.44 5.55 -2.51
CA ILE A 242 -12.73 5.65 -3.22
C ILE A 242 -13.00 7.14 -3.46
N PRO A 243 -12.91 7.64 -4.72
CA PRO A 243 -13.20 9.01 -5.02
C PRO A 243 -14.66 9.35 -4.69
N CYS A 244 -14.95 10.45 -4.01
CA CYS A 244 -16.29 10.90 -3.67
C CYS A 244 -17.19 11.03 -4.90
N CYS A 245 -16.60 11.31 -6.07
CA CYS A 245 -17.31 11.36 -7.35
C CYS A 245 -17.84 10.00 -7.82
N TRP A 246 -17.33 8.88 -7.29
CA TRP A 246 -17.88 7.55 -7.55
C TRP A 246 -19.25 7.40 -6.90
N VAL A 247 -19.43 7.96 -5.70
CA VAL A 247 -20.69 7.86 -4.94
C VAL A 247 -21.81 8.71 -5.55
N GLU A 248 -21.47 9.62 -6.46
CA GLU A 248 -22.44 10.38 -7.25
C GLU A 248 -22.90 9.64 -8.51
N GLN A 249 -22.25 8.51 -8.86
CA GLN A 249 -22.68 7.71 -10.01
C GLN A 249 -23.88 6.84 -9.64
N PRO A 250 -24.97 6.85 -10.42
CA PRO A 250 -26.14 6.00 -10.16
C PRO A 250 -25.80 4.50 -10.07
N SER A 251 -24.82 4.03 -10.85
CA SER A 251 -24.39 2.62 -10.87
C SER A 251 -23.48 2.22 -9.69
N PHE A 252 -23.05 3.16 -8.85
CA PHE A 252 -22.18 2.87 -7.71
C PHE A 252 -22.94 2.18 -6.59
N GLU A 253 -24.11 2.68 -6.21
CA GLU A 253 -24.96 2.05 -5.18
C GLU A 253 -25.37 0.63 -5.59
N GLU A 254 -25.67 0.42 -6.88
CA GLU A 254 -25.93 -0.91 -7.43
C GLU A 254 -24.69 -1.82 -7.35
N ALA A 255 -23.50 -1.33 -7.68
CA ALA A 255 -22.27 -2.13 -7.61
C ALA A 255 -21.91 -2.52 -6.17
N VAL A 256 -22.08 -1.61 -5.21
CA VAL A 256 -21.89 -1.86 -3.78
C VAL A 256 -22.92 -2.88 -3.28
N SER A 257 -24.19 -2.66 -3.61
CA SER A 257 -25.29 -3.54 -3.22
C SER A 257 -25.14 -4.94 -3.81
N LEU A 258 -24.79 -5.08 -5.09
CA LEU A 258 -24.53 -6.37 -5.71
C LEU A 258 -23.33 -7.07 -5.06
N SER A 259 -22.24 -6.36 -4.78
CA SER A 259 -21.05 -6.94 -4.13
C SER A 259 -21.36 -7.49 -2.73
N LEU A 260 -22.18 -6.75 -1.97
CA LEU A 260 -22.44 -7.01 -0.56
C LEU A 260 -23.69 -7.88 -0.30
N LEU A 261 -24.72 -7.83 -1.16
CA LEU A 261 -25.96 -8.60 -1.05
C LEU A 261 -25.91 -9.97 -1.74
N LEU A 262 -24.94 -10.20 -2.63
CA LEU A 262 -24.70 -11.53 -3.17
C LEU A 262 -24.10 -12.41 -2.06
N GLU A 263 -24.99 -13.07 -1.29
CA GLU A 263 -24.70 -14.17 -0.36
C GLU A 263 -24.13 -15.38 -1.11
N THR A 264 -22.92 -15.25 -1.63
CA THR A 264 -22.21 -16.36 -2.27
C THR A 264 -21.30 -17.01 -1.24
N GLY A 265 -21.91 -17.79 -0.35
CA GLY A 265 -21.23 -18.78 0.48
C GLY A 265 -21.36 -18.55 1.99
N PRO A 266 -21.28 -19.63 2.80
CA PRO A 266 -21.25 -19.50 4.25
C PRO A 266 -19.91 -18.88 4.65
N TRP A 267 -19.91 -17.56 4.91
CA TRP A 267 -18.79 -16.91 5.57
C TRP A 267 -18.67 -17.51 6.97
N LYS A 268 -17.72 -18.43 7.15
CA LYS A 268 -17.46 -19.10 8.43
C LYS A 268 -16.27 -18.44 9.09
N GLY A 269 -16.48 -17.79 10.23
CA GLY A 269 -15.43 -17.13 10.98
C GLY A 269 -16.01 -16.27 12.09
N ASN A 270 -15.14 -15.60 12.84
CA ASN A 270 -15.59 -14.56 13.76
C ASN A 270 -16.15 -13.36 12.97
N PRO A 271 -16.98 -12.52 13.59
CA PRO A 271 -17.68 -11.45 12.87
C PRO A 271 -16.73 -10.42 12.20
N MET A 272 -15.57 -10.15 12.81
CA MET A 272 -14.53 -9.30 12.23
C MET A 272 -13.90 -9.89 10.97
N TRP A 273 -13.71 -11.21 10.92
CA TRP A 273 -13.22 -11.91 9.74
C TRP A 273 -14.23 -11.85 8.61
N ILE A 274 -15.52 -12.04 8.92
CA ILE A 274 -16.61 -11.91 7.93
C ILE A 274 -16.64 -10.49 7.36
N PHE A 275 -16.53 -9.48 8.23
CA PHE A 275 -16.44 -8.08 7.85
C PHE A 275 -15.23 -7.82 6.93
N HIS A 276 -14.03 -8.26 7.31
CA HIS A 276 -12.82 -8.09 6.51
C HIS A 276 -12.95 -8.70 5.11
N GLN A 277 -13.50 -9.92 4.99
CA GLN A 277 -13.67 -10.58 3.69
C GLN A 277 -14.67 -9.83 2.79
N LYS A 278 -15.77 -9.33 3.38
CA LYS A 278 -16.74 -8.48 2.68
C LYS A 278 -16.07 -7.21 2.15
N MET A 279 -15.23 -6.56 2.97
CA MET A 279 -14.51 -5.34 2.58
C MET A 279 -13.46 -5.59 1.49
N LYS A 280 -12.71 -6.70 1.58
CA LYS A 280 -11.74 -7.10 0.56
C LYS A 280 -12.42 -7.39 -0.79
N ARG A 281 -13.55 -8.11 -0.78
CA ARG A 281 -14.34 -8.37 -2.00
C ARG A 281 -14.89 -7.07 -2.59
N LEU A 282 -15.40 -6.19 -1.74
CA LEU A 282 -15.92 -4.90 -2.13
C LEU A 282 -14.85 -4.04 -2.81
N ALA A 283 -13.64 -3.97 -2.24
CA ALA A 283 -12.51 -3.28 -2.86
C ALA A 283 -12.18 -3.84 -4.25
N SER A 284 -12.16 -5.16 -4.40
CA SER A 284 -11.95 -5.81 -5.71
C SER A 284 -13.07 -5.50 -6.71
N THR A 285 -14.32 -5.55 -6.26
CA THR A 285 -15.51 -5.28 -7.09
C THR A 285 -15.53 -3.81 -7.54
N LEU A 286 -15.24 -2.87 -6.64
CA LEU A 286 -15.16 -1.45 -6.94
C LEU A 286 -13.99 -1.11 -7.86
N SER A 287 -12.85 -1.80 -7.72
CA SER A 287 -11.72 -1.68 -8.65
C SER A 287 -12.11 -2.12 -10.07
N ALA A 288 -12.81 -3.27 -10.19
CA ALA A 288 -13.31 -3.75 -11.47
C ALA A 288 -14.38 -2.83 -12.08
N TRP A 289 -15.35 -2.38 -11.27
CA TRP A 289 -16.37 -1.42 -11.67
C TRP A 289 -15.77 -0.10 -12.13
N SER A 290 -14.80 0.44 -11.39
CA SER A 290 -14.11 1.69 -11.73
C SER A 290 -13.38 1.58 -13.06
N LYS A 291 -12.67 0.47 -13.28
CA LYS A 291 -12.01 0.20 -14.56
C LYS A 291 -13.01 0.04 -15.71
N MET A 292 -14.17 -0.55 -15.46
CA MET A 292 -15.23 -0.70 -16.47
C MET A 292 -15.90 0.64 -16.81
N GLN A 293 -16.23 1.45 -15.81
CA GLN A 293 -16.93 2.71 -16.01
C GLN A 293 -16.02 3.81 -16.55
N PHE A 294 -14.82 3.94 -15.97
CA PHE A 294 -13.96 5.08 -16.25
C PHE A 294 -12.74 4.71 -17.10
N GLY A 295 -12.25 3.47 -17.03
CA GLY A 295 -11.04 3.04 -17.74
C GLY A 295 -9.79 3.80 -17.27
N ASP A 296 -8.81 3.97 -18.17
CA ASP A 296 -7.68 4.87 -17.91
C ASP A 296 -8.11 6.33 -18.11
N ILE A 297 -8.50 6.99 -17.02
CA ILE A 297 -8.97 8.39 -17.05
C ILE A 297 -7.87 9.31 -17.60
N TYR A 298 -6.62 9.12 -17.17
CA TYR A 298 -5.46 9.92 -17.62
C TYR A 298 -5.12 9.66 -19.10
N GLY A 299 -5.26 8.41 -19.54
CA GLY A 299 -5.19 8.05 -20.95
C GLY A 299 -6.28 8.71 -21.78
N LYS A 300 -7.54 8.67 -21.31
CA LYS A 300 -8.68 9.29 -21.99
C LYS A 300 -8.55 10.80 -22.13
N VAL A 301 -8.10 11.52 -21.11
CA VAL A 301 -7.83 12.97 -21.19
C VAL A 301 -6.83 13.27 -22.32
N ARG A 302 -5.71 12.54 -22.38
CA ARG A 302 -4.71 12.67 -23.46
C ARG A 302 -5.25 12.29 -24.85
N ASP A 303 -6.13 11.31 -24.92
CA ASP A 303 -6.75 10.92 -26.20
C ASP A 303 -7.82 11.91 -26.65
N PHE A 304 -8.56 12.53 -25.73
CA PHE A 304 -9.48 13.61 -26.04
C PHE A 304 -8.75 14.86 -26.54
N GLU A 305 -7.59 15.22 -25.99
CA GLU A 305 -6.76 16.31 -26.54
C GLU A 305 -6.39 16.08 -28.02
N LYS A 306 -6.00 14.86 -28.37
CA LYS A 306 -5.71 14.50 -29.77
C LYS A 306 -6.95 14.56 -30.65
N ARG A 307 -8.10 14.08 -30.14
CA ARG A 307 -9.38 14.10 -30.88
C ARG A 307 -9.89 15.52 -31.11
N VAL A 308 -9.74 16.41 -30.13
CA VAL A 308 -10.06 17.84 -30.27
C VAL A 308 -9.21 18.44 -31.37
N LYS A 309 -7.88 18.20 -31.36
CA LYS A 309 -6.98 18.71 -32.40
C LYS A 309 -7.36 18.25 -33.81
N VAL A 310 -7.71 16.96 -33.97
CA VAL A 310 -8.19 16.43 -35.26
C VAL A 310 -9.51 17.06 -35.67
N ALA A 311 -10.44 17.28 -34.74
CA ALA A 311 -11.71 17.93 -35.03
C ALA A 311 -11.53 19.42 -35.39
N GLU A 312 -10.58 20.12 -34.76
CA GLU A 312 -10.18 21.49 -35.11
C GLU A 312 -9.55 21.55 -36.51
N ASP A 313 -8.65 20.62 -36.83
CA ASP A 313 -8.02 20.53 -38.16
C ASP A 313 -9.08 20.25 -39.26
N ASN A 314 -10.05 19.37 -38.99
CA ASN A 314 -11.16 19.09 -39.91
C ASN A 314 -12.08 20.30 -40.10
N LEU A 315 -12.31 21.09 -39.04
CA LEU A 315 -13.09 22.32 -39.11
C LEU A 315 -12.35 23.41 -39.92
N LEU A 316 -11.03 23.49 -39.80
CA LEU A 316 -10.18 24.38 -40.59
C LEU A 316 -10.18 24.01 -42.08
N GLN A 317 -10.21 22.71 -42.40
CA GLN A 317 -10.29 22.22 -43.78
C GLN A 317 -11.69 22.40 -44.38
N SER A 318 -12.74 22.22 -43.58
CA SER A 318 -14.13 22.36 -44.03
C SER A 318 -15.05 22.79 -42.88
N ASN A 319 -15.40 24.07 -42.87
CA ASN A 319 -16.22 24.71 -41.84
C ASN A 319 -17.72 24.40 -42.04
N THR A 320 -18.09 23.12 -41.94
CA THR A 320 -19.47 22.64 -42.06
C THR A 320 -20.15 22.56 -40.70
N GLU A 321 -21.50 22.59 -40.67
CA GLU A 321 -22.28 22.45 -39.43
C GLU A 321 -21.96 21.14 -38.71
N LYS A 322 -21.81 20.06 -39.45
CA LYS A 322 -21.45 18.74 -38.91
C LYS A 322 -20.12 18.76 -38.15
N HIS A 323 -19.10 19.43 -38.68
CA HIS A 323 -17.80 19.53 -38.00
C HIS A 323 -17.86 20.44 -36.77
N ARG A 324 -18.73 21.45 -36.76
CA ARG A 324 -19.00 22.26 -35.56
C ARG A 324 -19.66 21.44 -34.46
N GLU A 325 -20.72 20.70 -34.80
CA GLU A 325 -21.42 19.80 -33.86
C GLU A 325 -20.47 18.73 -33.29
N GLU A 326 -19.63 18.13 -34.12
CA GLU A 326 -18.65 17.12 -33.71
C GLU A 326 -17.61 17.71 -32.74
N LEU A 327 -17.06 18.89 -33.04
CA LEU A 327 -16.13 19.59 -32.14
C LEU A 327 -16.80 19.97 -30.82
N HIS A 328 -18.04 20.46 -30.84
CA HIS A 328 -18.80 20.78 -29.63
C HIS A 328 -19.06 19.53 -28.77
N SER A 329 -19.42 18.41 -29.38
CA SER A 329 -19.65 17.15 -28.68
C SER A 329 -18.36 16.63 -28.03
N ILE A 330 -17.25 16.62 -28.76
CA ILE A 330 -15.94 16.16 -28.24
C ILE A 330 -15.46 17.07 -27.11
N ASN A 331 -15.64 18.39 -27.24
CA ASN A 331 -15.29 19.35 -26.19
C ASN A 331 -16.12 19.14 -24.92
N ALA A 332 -17.42 18.86 -25.03
CA ALA A 332 -18.27 18.58 -23.88
C ALA A 332 -17.82 17.29 -23.14
N GLU A 333 -17.50 16.23 -23.87
CA GLU A 333 -16.94 15.01 -23.29
C GLU A 333 -15.57 15.25 -22.65
N TYR A 334 -14.70 16.02 -23.30
CA TYR A 334 -13.38 16.36 -22.79
C TYR A 334 -13.47 17.10 -21.46
N ILE A 335 -14.33 18.13 -21.36
CA ILE A 335 -14.58 18.88 -20.14
C ILE A 335 -15.08 17.97 -19.01
N ARG A 336 -15.92 16.97 -19.31
CA ARG A 336 -16.39 16.00 -18.32
C ARG A 336 -15.24 15.17 -17.75
N TYR A 337 -14.36 14.64 -18.61
CA TYR A 337 -13.22 13.85 -18.16
C TYR A 337 -12.17 14.69 -17.42
N MET A 338 -11.93 15.94 -17.83
CA MET A 338 -11.09 16.88 -17.08
C MET A 338 -11.65 17.17 -15.68
N LYS A 339 -12.97 17.38 -15.55
CA LYS A 339 -13.61 17.56 -14.22
C LYS A 339 -13.49 16.31 -13.35
N LEU A 340 -13.56 15.12 -13.94
CA LEU A 340 -13.41 13.86 -13.23
C LEU A 340 -11.97 13.67 -12.73
N GLU A 341 -10.99 13.95 -13.58
CA GLU A 341 -9.56 13.96 -13.22
C GLU A 341 -9.29 14.97 -12.11
N ASP A 342 -9.78 16.20 -12.23
CA ASP A 342 -9.64 17.25 -11.22
C ASP A 342 -10.33 16.87 -9.89
N ALA A 343 -11.47 16.17 -9.92
CA ALA A 343 -12.10 15.66 -8.70
C ALA A 343 -11.25 14.59 -8.00
N ILE A 344 -10.68 13.64 -8.75
CA ILE A 344 -9.76 12.62 -8.24
C ILE A 344 -8.52 13.28 -7.65
N LEU A 345 -7.94 14.23 -8.39
CA LEU A 345 -6.79 15.00 -7.94
C LEU A 345 -7.14 15.77 -6.66
N LYS A 346 -8.22 16.56 -6.63
CA LYS A 346 -8.63 17.34 -5.44
C LYS A 346 -8.83 16.48 -4.19
N GLN A 347 -9.34 15.26 -4.35
CA GLN A 347 -9.46 14.33 -3.25
C GLN A 347 -8.11 13.77 -2.80
N ASN A 348 -7.25 13.42 -3.74
CA ASN A 348 -5.86 13.09 -3.42
C ASN A 348 -5.24 14.23 -2.61
N HIS A 349 -5.36 15.49 -3.06
CA HIS A 349 -4.89 16.72 -2.38
C HIS A 349 -5.47 16.92 -0.97
N ARG A 350 -6.75 16.60 -0.74
CA ARG A 350 -7.39 16.69 0.60
C ARG A 350 -6.86 15.63 1.57
N CYS A 351 -6.53 14.44 1.08
CA CYS A 351 -5.82 13.44 1.87
C CYS A 351 -4.38 13.89 2.23
N ILE A 352 -3.83 14.90 1.53
CA ILE A 352 -2.49 15.51 1.78
C ILE A 352 -2.53 16.71 2.74
N GLY A 353 -3.70 17.18 3.19
CA GLY A 353 -3.75 18.34 4.11
C GLY A 353 -3.24 19.67 3.52
N LEU A 354 -3.22 19.83 2.20
CA LEU A 354 -2.82 21.10 1.56
C LEU A 354 -4.01 22.07 1.46
N LYS A 355 -3.93 23.22 2.14
CA LYS A 355 -4.89 24.34 1.97
C LYS A 355 -4.70 25.02 0.61
N LYS A 356 -5.75 24.97 -0.22
CA LYS A 356 -6.06 25.77 -1.44
C LYS A 356 -4.86 26.46 -2.14
N VAL A 357 -4.46 25.90 -3.28
CA VAL A 357 -3.83 26.68 -4.38
C VAL A 357 -4.92 26.93 -5.42
N MET A 358 -5.15 28.19 -5.77
CA MET A 358 -6.07 28.59 -6.84
C MET A 358 -5.23 28.77 -8.10
N VAL A 359 -5.54 28.03 -9.17
CA VAL A 359 -4.91 28.18 -10.48
C VAL A 359 -5.70 29.23 -11.26
N THR A 360 -5.07 30.34 -11.65
CA THR A 360 -5.58 31.21 -12.72
C THR A 360 -4.84 30.92 -14.03
N PRO A 361 -5.52 30.98 -15.18
CA PRO A 361 -4.92 30.64 -16.46
C PRO A 361 -4.01 31.77 -16.93
N ASN A 362 -2.78 31.41 -17.29
CA ASN A 362 -1.72 32.26 -17.87
C ASN A 362 -0.81 32.96 -16.86
N THR A 363 0.23 32.25 -16.38
CA THR A 363 1.66 32.66 -16.39
C THR A 363 2.49 31.67 -15.59
N SER A 364 3.64 31.26 -16.15
CA SER A 364 4.67 30.46 -15.52
C SER A 364 5.48 31.32 -14.54
N MET A 365 5.01 31.49 -13.31
CA MET A 365 5.82 31.89 -12.15
C MET A 365 5.02 31.71 -10.86
N HIS A 366 5.57 31.00 -9.87
CA HIS A 366 4.96 30.82 -8.56
C HIS A 366 5.41 31.93 -7.60
N SER A 367 4.59 32.97 -7.44
CA SER A 367 4.68 33.91 -6.33
C SER A 367 3.28 34.10 -5.70
N LEU A 368 3.25 34.12 -4.37
CA LEU A 368 2.05 34.30 -3.56
C LEU A 368 1.95 35.77 -3.15
N GLU A 369 0.84 36.43 -3.47
CA GLU A 369 0.51 37.76 -2.98
C GLU A 369 -0.84 37.71 -2.24
N LYS A 370 -0.92 38.38 -1.08
CA LYS A 370 -2.20 38.82 -0.52
C LYS A 370 -2.01 40.20 0.09
N GLY A 371 -2.95 41.09 -0.21
CA GLY A 371 -2.83 42.53 -0.05
C GLY A 371 -2.41 43.00 1.34
N GLY A 372 -1.57 44.05 1.32
CA GLY A 372 -1.05 44.72 2.51
C GLY A 372 0.47 44.65 2.65
N GLY A 373 1.23 44.87 1.57
CA GLY A 373 2.56 45.50 1.61
C GLY A 373 3.75 44.86 2.35
N ASP A 374 3.58 43.81 3.16
CA ASP A 374 4.67 43.22 3.95
C ASP A 374 4.88 41.72 3.68
N TYR A 375 6.14 41.37 3.36
CA TYR A 375 6.62 40.00 3.24
C TYR A 375 7.03 39.48 4.63
N LEU A 376 6.35 38.45 5.14
CA LEU A 376 6.72 37.76 6.38
C LEU A 376 7.05 36.28 6.13
N SER A 377 8.30 35.90 6.38
CA SER A 377 8.68 34.50 6.56
C SER A 377 8.01 33.96 7.82
N ILE A 378 6.93 33.21 7.70
CA ILE A 378 6.31 32.57 8.86
C ILE A 378 7.12 31.32 9.20
N LYS A 379 8.05 31.46 10.15
CA LYS A 379 8.60 30.36 10.93
C LYS A 379 7.44 29.65 11.63
N SER A 380 6.99 28.52 11.09
CA SER A 380 5.98 27.62 11.69
C SER A 380 6.48 26.91 12.98
N SER A 381 7.58 27.35 13.57
CA SER A 381 8.24 26.70 14.71
C SER A 381 7.61 26.99 16.07
N MET A 382 6.55 27.81 16.17
CA MET A 382 6.09 28.32 17.47
C MET A 382 4.75 27.77 17.97
N ILE A 383 3.91 27.18 17.10
CA ILE A 383 2.63 26.58 17.53
C ILE A 383 2.80 25.07 17.83
N MET A 384 3.68 24.38 17.10
CA MET A 384 3.98 22.96 17.34
C MET A 384 4.82 22.75 18.61
N MET A 385 5.70 23.69 18.98
CA MET A 385 6.64 23.51 20.08
C MET A 385 5.97 23.42 21.47
N ASN A 386 4.76 23.94 21.65
CA ASN A 386 4.03 23.83 22.91
C ASN A 386 3.30 22.48 23.07
N GLY A 387 2.82 21.88 21.98
CA GLY A 387 2.22 20.53 22.02
C GLY A 387 3.26 19.43 22.23
N TYR A 388 4.40 19.51 21.53
CA TYR A 388 5.48 18.53 21.66
C TYR A 388 6.26 18.62 22.98
N LYS A 389 6.32 19.79 23.64
CA LYS A 389 6.97 19.92 24.95
C LYS A 389 6.18 19.27 26.08
N GLU A 390 4.84 19.35 26.06
CA GLU A 390 4.00 18.67 27.05
C GLU A 390 3.97 17.14 26.84
N MET A 391 3.94 16.70 25.59
CA MET A 391 3.96 15.26 25.27
C MET A 391 5.32 14.61 25.61
N ASN A 392 6.44 15.28 25.31
CA ASN A 392 7.78 14.81 25.71
C ASN A 392 8.09 14.97 27.21
N ARG A 393 7.32 15.79 27.93
CA ARG A 393 7.40 15.88 29.40
C ARG A 393 6.69 14.70 30.06
N LEU A 394 5.55 14.26 29.51
CA LEU A 394 4.85 13.05 29.96
C LEU A 394 5.62 11.77 29.63
N GLN A 395 6.33 11.74 28.49
CA GLN A 395 7.11 10.57 28.05
C GLN A 395 8.42 10.41 28.84
N ARG A 396 9.15 11.51 29.12
CA ARG A 396 10.36 11.47 29.97
C ARG A 396 10.09 11.17 31.44
N LEU A 397 8.87 11.41 31.94
CA LEU A 397 8.48 10.99 33.29
C LEU A 397 8.29 9.47 33.42
N ARG A 398 8.14 8.73 32.31
CA ARG A 398 8.00 7.26 32.32
C ARG A 398 9.33 6.50 32.24
N GLU A 399 10.39 7.12 31.74
CA GLU A 399 11.59 6.37 31.33
C GLU A 399 12.76 6.42 32.32
N GLU A 400 12.75 7.27 33.36
CA GLU A 400 13.93 7.45 34.24
C GLU A 400 13.72 7.23 35.75
N LYS A 401 12.66 6.57 36.20
CA LYS A 401 12.63 6.02 37.56
C LYS A 401 12.07 4.61 37.56
N LYS A 402 12.86 3.65 38.08
CA LYS A 402 12.30 2.48 38.75
C LYS A 402 11.23 3.01 39.70
N ILE A 403 9.96 2.78 39.36
CA ILE A 403 8.87 3.02 40.28
C ILE A 403 9.05 1.91 41.31
N ASP A 404 9.70 2.24 42.44
CA ASP A 404 9.45 1.49 43.66
C ASP A 404 7.93 1.44 43.80
N GLU A 405 7.38 0.23 43.86
CA GLU A 405 5.98 -0.02 44.23
C GLU A 405 5.76 0.48 45.67
N LEU A 406 5.76 1.80 45.84
CA LEU A 406 5.16 2.46 46.97
C LEU A 406 3.65 2.20 46.90
N PRO A 407 2.97 2.04 48.04
CA PRO A 407 1.65 1.43 48.09
C PRO A 407 0.68 2.18 47.17
N MET A 408 -0.01 1.43 46.30
CA MET A 408 -1.14 1.87 45.46
C MET A 408 -2.26 2.61 46.25
N GLU A 409 -2.14 2.68 47.58
CA GLU A 409 -2.99 3.42 48.52
C GLU A 409 -2.87 4.95 48.39
N CYS A 410 -1.82 5.49 47.77
CA CYS A 410 -1.63 6.95 47.62
C CYS A 410 -2.22 7.53 46.32
N ILE A 411 -2.71 6.70 45.38
CA ILE A 411 -3.34 7.16 44.14
C ILE A 411 -4.83 7.33 44.41
N PRO A 412 -5.37 8.56 44.41
CA PRO A 412 -6.80 8.76 44.60
C PRO A 412 -7.57 8.03 43.49
N ARG A 413 -8.56 7.24 43.88
CA ARG A 413 -9.40 6.48 42.95
C ARG A 413 -10.38 7.44 42.26
N ILE A 414 -9.97 7.99 41.12
CA ILE A 414 -10.76 8.96 40.32
C ILE A 414 -11.77 8.24 39.40
N VAL A 415 -11.50 6.98 39.05
CA VAL A 415 -12.41 6.14 38.28
C VAL A 415 -13.32 5.39 39.26
N SER A 416 -14.58 5.78 39.32
CA SER A 416 -15.59 5.09 40.11
C SER A 416 -15.80 3.65 39.59
N GLN A 417 -16.34 2.79 40.43
CA GLN A 417 -16.72 1.44 39.99
C GLN A 417 -17.72 1.51 38.83
N GLU A 418 -18.63 2.48 38.87
CA GLU A 418 -19.59 2.78 37.81
C GLU A 418 -18.92 3.16 36.48
N HIS A 419 -17.85 3.95 36.49
CA HIS A 419 -17.08 4.26 35.27
C HIS A 419 -16.40 3.01 34.69
N ASN A 420 -15.86 2.14 35.55
CA ASN A 420 -15.25 0.88 35.10
C ASN A 420 -16.28 -0.11 34.57
N ASP A 421 -17.46 -0.17 35.18
CA ASP A 421 -18.54 -1.05 34.75
C ASP A 421 -19.07 -0.58 33.39
N ARG A 422 -19.19 0.73 33.17
CA ARG A 422 -19.52 1.32 31.86
C ARG A 422 -18.46 1.04 30.78
N LEU A 423 -17.16 1.10 31.11
CA LEU A 423 -16.08 0.83 30.15
C LEU A 423 -15.95 -0.65 29.76
N LYS A 424 -16.55 -1.55 30.56
CA LYS A 424 -16.59 -3.00 30.28
C LYS A 424 -17.88 -3.43 29.58
N GLU A 425 -18.85 -2.53 29.45
CA GLU A 425 -20.11 -2.81 28.78
C GLU A 425 -19.89 -2.91 27.26
N ILE A 426 -20.64 -3.81 26.61
CA ILE A 426 -20.59 -3.94 25.15
C ILE A 426 -21.30 -2.71 24.56
N PRO A 427 -20.68 -1.97 23.64
CA PRO A 427 -21.27 -0.78 23.05
C PRO A 427 -22.62 -1.08 22.41
N SER A 428 -23.57 -0.17 22.59
CA SER A 428 -24.89 -0.31 21.97
C SER A 428 -24.85 -0.02 20.47
N ILE A 429 -25.84 -0.51 19.72
CA ILE A 429 -25.94 -0.22 18.28
C ILE A 429 -26.10 1.27 17.99
N ASP A 430 -26.78 1.99 18.89
CA ASP A 430 -26.98 3.43 18.77
C ASP A 430 -25.67 4.19 19.04
N GLU A 431 -24.86 3.72 19.99
CA GLU A 431 -23.52 4.26 20.25
C GLU A 431 -22.58 4.01 19.06
N LEU A 432 -22.57 2.79 18.51
CA LEU A 432 -21.81 2.48 17.29
C LEU A 432 -22.28 3.31 16.09
N LYS A 433 -23.60 3.54 15.98
CA LYS A 433 -24.18 4.39 14.95
C LYS A 433 -23.71 5.82 15.11
N GLU A 434 -23.82 6.38 16.30
CA GLU A 434 -23.35 7.74 16.58
C GLU A 434 -21.88 7.90 16.27
N VAL A 435 -21.04 6.93 16.63
CA VAL A 435 -19.61 6.94 16.27
C VAL A 435 -19.41 6.94 14.76
N VAL A 436 -20.07 6.04 14.01
CA VAL A 436 -19.93 5.99 12.55
C VAL A 436 -20.44 7.27 11.88
N TYR A 437 -21.61 7.78 12.30
CA TYR A 437 -22.19 9.01 11.76
C TYR A 437 -21.47 10.29 12.20
N SER A 438 -20.70 10.24 13.30
CA SER A 438 -19.82 11.34 13.72
C SER A 438 -18.53 11.43 12.89
N MET A 439 -18.21 10.41 12.08
CA MET A 439 -17.05 10.45 11.19
C MET A 439 -17.20 11.58 10.19
N ASN A 440 -16.15 12.38 10.00
CA ASN A 440 -16.13 13.40 8.96
C ASN A 440 -16.25 12.69 7.59
N PRO A 441 -17.30 12.98 6.79
CA PRO A 441 -17.48 12.30 5.52
C PRO A 441 -16.31 12.53 4.54
N ASN A 442 -15.66 13.70 4.65
CA ASN A 442 -14.50 14.05 3.84
C ASN A 442 -13.16 13.71 4.52
N SER A 443 -13.16 12.84 5.53
CA SER A 443 -11.91 12.38 6.15
C SER A 443 -11.03 11.67 5.12
N ALA A 444 -9.72 11.72 5.34
CA ALA A 444 -8.81 10.87 4.59
C ALA A 444 -9.22 9.41 4.74
N ALA A 445 -9.05 8.63 3.67
CA ALA A 445 -9.31 7.20 3.72
C ALA A 445 -8.30 6.51 4.66
N GLY A 446 -8.76 5.52 5.42
CA GLY A 446 -7.88 4.69 6.24
C GLY A 446 -7.00 3.76 5.39
N PRO A 447 -6.22 2.86 6.03
CA PRO A 447 -5.45 1.81 5.33
C PRO A 447 -6.32 0.91 4.43
N ASP A 448 -7.63 0.85 4.72
CA ASP A 448 -8.66 0.14 3.97
C ASP A 448 -9.12 0.85 2.67
N GLY A 449 -8.64 2.07 2.42
CA GLY A 449 -8.99 2.85 1.22
C GLY A 449 -10.39 3.49 1.26
N MET A 450 -11.09 3.39 2.40
CA MET A 450 -12.47 3.88 2.54
C MET A 450 -12.52 5.14 3.42
N ASN A 451 -13.31 6.13 3.01
CA ASN A 451 -13.49 7.39 3.74
C ASN A 451 -14.78 7.39 4.56
N GLY A 452 -14.94 8.36 5.47
CA GLY A 452 -16.15 8.48 6.30
C GLY A 452 -17.46 8.58 5.50
N TYR A 453 -17.41 9.14 4.28
CA TYR A 453 -18.59 9.23 3.40
C TYR A 453 -19.10 7.85 3.00
N PHE A 454 -18.19 6.90 2.79
CA PHE A 454 -18.52 5.52 2.45
C PHE A 454 -19.27 4.82 3.60
N PHE A 455 -18.76 4.94 4.82
CA PHE A 455 -19.34 4.30 6.01
C PHE A 455 -20.71 4.86 6.38
N THR A 456 -20.86 6.19 6.34
CA THR A 456 -22.07 6.88 6.80
C THR A 456 -23.27 6.76 5.85
N ARG A 457 -23.03 6.68 4.53
CA ARG A 457 -24.11 6.71 3.53
C ARG A 457 -24.52 5.32 3.04
N ASN A 458 -23.56 4.44 2.81
CA ASN A 458 -23.79 3.19 2.06
C ASN A 458 -23.53 1.93 2.88
N LEU A 459 -22.59 1.98 3.84
CA LEU A 459 -22.12 0.78 4.51
C LEU A 459 -22.87 0.47 5.82
N TRP A 460 -23.29 1.48 6.59
CA TRP A 460 -23.93 1.30 7.91
C TRP A 460 -25.11 0.32 7.92
N ASN A 461 -26.00 0.43 6.91
CA ASN A 461 -27.20 -0.42 6.81
C ASN A 461 -26.88 -1.90 6.55
N ILE A 462 -25.63 -2.21 6.19
CA ILE A 462 -25.17 -3.54 5.80
C ILE A 462 -24.28 -4.14 6.90
N ILE A 463 -23.35 -3.36 7.44
CA ILE A 463 -22.33 -3.85 8.40
C ILE A 463 -22.83 -3.92 9.84
N ASN A 464 -23.95 -3.26 10.15
CA ASN A 464 -24.49 -3.24 11.51
C ASN A 464 -24.78 -4.65 12.05
N LYS A 465 -25.13 -5.61 11.18
CA LYS A 465 -25.34 -7.03 11.54
C LYS A 465 -24.01 -7.76 11.77
N ASP A 466 -23.02 -7.49 10.91
CA ASP A 466 -21.70 -8.14 10.99
C ASP A 466 -20.89 -7.67 12.22
N LEU A 467 -21.03 -6.41 12.64
CA LEU A 467 -20.32 -5.88 13.82
C LEU A 467 -20.80 -6.50 15.14
N MET A 468 -22.04 -7.00 15.18
CA MET A 468 -22.66 -7.55 16.39
C MET A 468 -22.60 -9.09 16.44
N GLY A 469 -22.18 -9.75 15.36
CA GLY A 469 -22.14 -11.21 15.26
C GLY A 469 -23.51 -11.88 15.34
N THR A 470 -24.59 -11.19 14.93
CA THR A 470 -25.99 -11.67 14.96
C THR A 470 -26.50 -12.12 13.60
#